data_AF-A0A2V8U469-F1
#
_entry.id   AF-A0A2V8U469-F1
#
_cell.length_a   1.000
_cell.length_b   1.000
_cell.length_c   1.000
_cell.angle_alpha   90.00
_cell.angle_beta   90.00
_cell.angle_gamma   90.00
#
_symmetry.space_group_name_H-M   'P 1'
#
loop_
_entity.id
_entity.type
_entity.pdbx_description
1 polymer ?
#
loop_
_entity_poly.entity_id
_entity_poly.type
_entity_poly.pdbx_seq_one_letter_code
_entity_poly.pdbx_strand_id
1 'polypeptide(L)'
;GAGLLIESVNRLASVPLGFRTDHAFTIPIQLPKWSYTKPSQRAEFYRAALSRAATIPSVESAAFTTSLPLNNSRFGSNTLVTEGRPEPAPSAPPDVAELSITPGYFRVMRVPIKAGRLFDSRDREKSEAVAIVNEALIHKYFPNEDHIGKHIG
;
A
#
# COMPACT_ATOMS: atom_id res chain seq x y z
N GLY A 1 6.35 -8.83 -37.25
CA GLY A 1 6.98 -8.92 -35.92
C GLY A 1 6.64 -7.73 -35.03
N ALA A 2 6.98 -6.49 -35.43
CA ALA A 2 6.89 -5.31 -34.56
C ALA A 2 5.46 -4.79 -34.27
N GLY A 3 4.48 -5.01 -35.17
CA GLY A 3 3.11 -4.52 -35.00
C GLY A 3 2.40 -5.09 -33.76
N LEU A 4 2.58 -6.38 -33.48
CA LEU A 4 2.00 -7.03 -32.30
C LEU A 4 2.66 -6.58 -30.99
N LEU A 5 3.93 -6.18 -31.01
CA LEU A 5 4.60 -5.61 -29.84
C LEU A 5 4.11 -4.20 -29.53
N ILE A 6 3.94 -3.36 -30.57
CA ILE A 6 3.36 -2.02 -30.44
C ILE A 6 1.90 -2.11 -29.96
N GLU A 7 1.14 -3.06 -30.50
CA GLU A 7 -0.23 -3.31 -30.07
C GLU A 7 -0.30 -3.81 -28.63
N SER A 8 0.60 -4.71 -28.21
CA SER A 8 0.69 -5.19 -26.82
C SER A 8 1.03 -4.07 -25.86
N VAL A 9 1.99 -3.20 -26.18
CA VAL A 9 2.35 -2.03 -25.36
C VAL A 9 1.17 -1.04 -25.28
N ASN A 10 0.47 -0.79 -26.40
CA ASN A 10 -0.72 0.07 -26.40
C ASN A 10 -1.88 -0.53 -25.59
N ARG A 11 -2.05 -1.86 -25.62
CA ARG A 11 -3.03 -2.56 -24.77
C ARG A 11 -2.67 -2.42 -23.29
N LEU A 12 -1.40 -2.66 -22.93
CA LEU A 12 -0.92 -2.49 -21.56
C LEU A 12 -1.07 -1.04 -21.05
N ALA A 13 -0.82 -0.04 -21.91
CA ALA A 13 -0.97 1.37 -21.56
C ALA A 13 -2.44 1.80 -21.36
N SER A 14 -3.40 1.05 -21.93
CA SER A 14 -4.83 1.35 -21.85
C SER A 14 -5.60 0.50 -20.83
N VAL A 15 -4.96 -0.48 -20.19
CA VAL A 15 -5.57 -1.22 -19.08
C VAL A 15 -5.84 -0.23 -17.94
N PRO A 16 -7.08 -0.14 -17.43
CA PRO A 16 -7.38 0.64 -16.24
C PRO A 16 -6.50 0.17 -15.08
N LEU A 17 -5.60 1.03 -14.62
CA LEU A 17 -4.63 0.69 -13.58
C LEU A 17 -5.28 0.46 -12.21
N GLY A 18 -6.56 0.80 -12.06
CA GLY A 18 -7.29 0.70 -10.79
C GLY A 18 -6.92 1.79 -9.78
N PHE A 19 -6.02 2.72 -10.15
CA PHE A 19 -5.63 3.90 -9.37
C PHE A 19 -5.37 5.10 -10.29
N ARG A 20 -5.43 6.31 -9.72
CA ARG A 20 -5.21 7.57 -10.44
C ARG A 20 -3.71 7.83 -10.67
N THR A 21 -3.33 8.13 -11.91
CA THR A 21 -1.97 8.56 -12.30
C THR A 21 -1.89 10.01 -12.77
N ASP A 22 -3.03 10.61 -13.15
CA ASP A 22 -3.14 12.00 -13.54
C ASP A 22 -3.32 12.92 -12.31
N HIS A 23 -2.90 14.19 -12.45
CA HIS A 23 -3.02 15.22 -11.41
C HIS A 23 -2.42 14.80 -10.05
N ALA A 24 -1.44 13.90 -10.07
CA ALA A 24 -0.70 13.43 -8.91
C ALA A 24 0.72 13.99 -8.94
N PHE A 25 1.17 14.56 -7.82
CA PHE A 25 2.55 14.99 -7.64
C PHE A 25 3.19 14.13 -6.56
N THR A 26 4.39 13.61 -6.82
CA THR A 26 5.12 12.77 -5.88
C THR A 26 6.44 13.40 -5.50
N ILE A 27 6.75 13.38 -4.20
CA ILE A 27 8.00 13.91 -3.66
C ILE A 27 8.66 12.80 -2.83
N PRO A 28 9.90 12.38 -3.16
CA PRO A 28 10.64 11.48 -2.29
C PRO A 28 11.03 12.22 -1.01
N ILE A 29 10.71 11.64 0.16
CA ILE A 29 11.05 12.20 1.46
C ILE A 29 11.89 11.20 2.22
N GLN A 30 13.05 11.66 2.69
CA GLN A 30 13.95 10.87 3.52
C GLN A 30 14.16 11.58 4.85
N LEU A 31 13.69 10.96 5.93
CA LEU A 31 13.89 11.47 7.29
C LEU A 31 15.29 11.10 7.79
N PRO A 32 16.10 12.05 8.27
CA PRO A 32 17.41 11.75 8.85
C PRO A 32 17.28 10.82 10.06
N LYS A 33 17.94 9.65 10.00
CA LYS A 33 17.83 8.62 11.03
C LYS A 33 18.30 9.09 12.42
N TRP A 34 19.26 10.02 12.47
CA TRP A 34 19.78 10.58 13.72
C TRP A 34 18.82 11.57 14.40
N SER A 35 17.95 12.24 13.63
CA SER A 35 16.96 13.20 14.18
C SER A 35 15.59 12.57 14.45
N TYR A 36 15.26 11.47 13.77
CA TYR A 36 13.96 10.80 13.85
C TYR A 36 14.12 9.35 14.33
N THR A 37 14.68 9.19 15.52
CA THR A 37 15.03 7.87 16.08
C THR A 37 13.78 7.08 16.50
N LYS A 38 12.76 7.75 17.05
CA LYS A 38 11.55 7.09 17.57
C LYS A 38 10.44 7.00 16.52
N PRO A 39 9.66 5.90 16.47
CA PRO A 39 8.47 5.79 15.63
C PRO A 39 7.49 6.96 15.80
N SER A 40 7.27 7.40 17.04
CA SER A 40 6.41 8.54 17.36
C SER A 40 6.86 9.85 16.72
N GLN A 41 8.17 10.11 16.64
CA GLN A 41 8.71 11.32 15.99
C GLN A 41 8.43 11.32 14.48
N ARG A 42 8.55 10.15 13.84
CA ARG A 42 8.24 9.99 12.41
C ARG A 42 6.74 10.14 12.16
N ALA A 43 5.90 9.53 12.99
CA ALA A 43 4.46 9.67 12.92
C ALA A 43 4.01 11.13 13.08
N GLU A 44 4.61 11.86 14.03
CA GLU A 44 4.36 13.29 14.22
C GLU A 44 4.72 14.11 12.97
N PHE A 45 5.89 13.85 12.39
CA PHE A 45 6.31 14.52 11.16
C PHE A 45 5.30 14.31 10.04
N TYR A 46 4.89 13.07 9.76
CA TYR A 46 3.95 12.78 8.69
C TYR A 46 2.60 13.46 8.94
N ARG A 47 2.11 13.45 10.19
CA ARG A 47 0.87 14.15 10.56
C ARG A 47 0.98 15.65 10.33
N ALA A 48 2.04 16.29 10.83
CA ALA A 48 2.25 17.73 10.68
C ALA A 48 2.42 18.14 9.21
N ALA A 49 3.14 17.33 8.42
CA ALA A 49 3.32 17.54 6.99
C ALA A 49 1.99 17.46 6.23
N LEU A 50 1.16 16.46 6.52
CA LEU A 50 -0.18 16.33 5.92
C LEU A 50 -1.11 17.48 6.33
N SER A 51 -1.09 17.90 7.59
CA SER A 51 -1.86 19.06 8.04
C SER A 51 -1.48 20.34 7.29
N ARG A 52 -0.18 20.57 7.04
CA ARG A 52 0.29 21.72 6.25
C ARG A 52 -0.05 21.60 4.77
N ALA A 53 0.04 20.40 4.19
CA ALA A 53 -0.35 20.19 2.81
C ALA A 53 -1.83 20.51 2.59
N ALA A 54 -2.69 20.15 3.55
CA ALA A 54 -4.12 20.43 3.49
C ALA A 54 -4.47 21.93 3.56
N THR A 55 -3.55 22.82 3.97
CA THR A 55 -3.78 24.28 3.95
C THR A 55 -3.44 24.93 2.61
N ILE A 56 -2.89 24.20 1.65
CA ILE A 56 -2.53 24.73 0.33
C ILE A 56 -3.78 24.72 -0.57
N PRO A 57 -4.23 25.86 -1.12
CA PRO A 57 -5.51 25.96 -1.85
C PRO A 57 -5.70 25.01 -3.04
N SER A 58 -4.61 24.52 -3.65
CA SER A 58 -4.66 23.60 -4.80
C SER A 58 -4.51 22.11 -4.42
N VAL A 59 -4.36 21.79 -3.14
CA VAL A 59 -4.19 20.40 -2.68
C VAL A 59 -5.56 19.81 -2.34
N GLU A 60 -6.06 18.92 -3.20
CA GLU A 60 -7.31 18.16 -2.96
C GLU A 60 -7.13 17.16 -1.81
N SER A 61 -6.02 16.42 -1.81
CA SER A 61 -5.66 15.45 -0.77
C SER A 61 -4.17 15.12 -0.83
N ALA A 62 -3.61 14.66 0.29
CA ALA A 62 -2.21 14.24 0.40
C ALA A 62 -2.10 12.97 1.24
N ALA A 63 -1.08 12.17 0.94
CA ALA A 63 -0.79 10.93 1.65
C ALA A 63 0.70 10.57 1.54
N PHE A 64 1.19 9.77 2.47
CA PHE A 64 2.49 9.11 2.40
C PHE A 64 2.33 7.63 2.10
N THR A 65 3.32 7.08 1.40
CA THR A 65 3.50 5.65 1.16
C THR A 65 4.99 5.30 1.14
N THR A 66 5.37 4.09 1.51
CA THR A 66 6.74 3.58 1.38
C THR A 66 7.12 3.19 -0.05
N SER A 67 6.14 2.91 -0.90
CA SER A 67 6.36 2.70 -2.34
C SER A 67 5.13 3.10 -3.16
N LEU A 68 5.36 3.50 -4.41
CA LEU A 68 4.29 3.79 -5.37
C LEU A 68 3.82 2.49 -6.05
N PRO A 69 2.57 2.44 -6.53
CA PRO A 69 2.14 1.38 -7.43
C PRO A 69 3.10 1.24 -8.61
N LEU A 70 3.33 0.00 -9.06
CA LEU A 70 4.25 -0.36 -10.17
C LEU A 70 5.73 -0.04 -9.92
N ASN A 71 6.10 0.53 -8.77
CA ASN A 71 7.49 0.64 -8.36
C ASN A 71 7.90 -0.66 -7.65
N ASN A 72 8.52 -1.57 -8.41
CA ASN A 72 8.96 -2.89 -7.96
C ASN A 72 10.22 -2.88 -7.09
N SER A 73 10.78 -1.71 -6.79
CA SER A 73 12.18 -1.65 -6.35
C SER A 73 12.42 -2.03 -4.89
N ARG A 74 11.38 -2.21 -4.05
CA ARG A 74 11.55 -2.30 -2.58
C ARG A 74 10.48 -3.11 -1.84
N PHE A 75 10.00 -4.21 -2.40
CA PHE A 75 9.21 -5.15 -1.61
C PHE A 75 10.18 -6.04 -0.85
N GLY A 76 10.31 -5.82 0.45
CA GLY A 76 10.87 -6.86 1.31
C GLY A 76 9.96 -8.07 1.18
N SER A 77 10.53 -9.23 0.87
CA SER A 77 9.80 -10.49 0.89
C SER A 77 9.47 -10.80 2.35
N ASN A 78 8.29 -10.39 2.79
CA ASN A 78 7.80 -10.83 4.09
C ASN A 78 7.19 -12.22 3.91
N THR A 79 7.60 -13.17 4.75
CA THR A 79 6.93 -14.47 4.81
C THR A 79 5.51 -14.21 5.28
N LEU A 80 4.53 -14.42 4.39
CA LEU A 80 3.12 -14.42 4.76
C LEU A 80 2.76 -15.80 5.34
N VAL A 81 2.53 -15.86 6.63
CA VAL A 81 1.91 -16.97 7.34
C VAL A 81 0.43 -16.64 7.50
N THR A 82 -0.44 -17.52 6.99
CA THR A 82 -1.89 -17.38 7.16
C THR A 82 -2.38 -18.34 8.23
N GLU A 83 -3.29 -17.87 9.07
CA GLU A 83 -3.92 -18.69 10.11
C GLU A 83 -4.45 -20.02 9.55
N GLY A 84 -4.10 -21.13 10.20
CA GLY A 84 -4.56 -22.46 9.83
C GLY A 84 -3.86 -23.09 8.61
N ARG A 85 -2.79 -22.49 8.07
CA ARG A 85 -2.00 -23.07 6.98
C ARG A 85 -0.55 -23.33 7.39
N PRO A 86 0.10 -24.38 6.83
CA PRO A 86 1.52 -24.63 7.06
C PRO A 86 2.37 -23.45 6.60
N GLU A 87 3.45 -23.20 7.31
CA GLU A 87 4.44 -22.22 6.88
C GLU A 87 4.99 -22.60 5.49
N PRO A 88 5.13 -21.64 4.57
CA PRO A 88 5.73 -21.88 3.26
C PRO A 88 7.12 -22.50 3.40
N ALA A 89 7.43 -23.46 2.54
CA ALA A 89 8.78 -24.04 2.50
C ALA A 89 9.81 -22.92 2.23
N PRO A 90 11.01 -22.96 2.86
CA PRO A 90 12.05 -21.97 2.61
C PRO A 90 12.48 -21.88 1.13
N SER A 91 12.24 -22.93 0.35
CA SER A 91 12.47 -23.00 -1.10
C SER A 91 11.42 -22.29 -1.96
N ALA A 92 10.30 -21.84 -1.37
CA ALA A 92 9.21 -21.16 -2.04
C ALA A 92 8.60 -20.07 -1.12
N PRO A 93 9.37 -19.03 -0.75
CA PRO A 93 8.86 -17.97 0.11
C PRO A 93 7.68 -17.26 -0.57
N PRO A 94 6.66 -16.80 0.20
CA PRO A 94 5.60 -15.98 -0.33
C PRO A 94 6.17 -14.70 -0.93
N ASP A 95 5.84 -14.44 -2.19
CA ASP A 95 6.09 -13.16 -2.82
C ASP A 95 4.93 -12.22 -2.48
N VAL A 96 5.05 -11.55 -1.33
CA VAL A 96 4.07 -10.57 -0.84
C VAL A 96 4.77 -9.26 -0.56
N ALA A 97 4.23 -8.21 -1.15
CA ALA A 97 4.64 -6.84 -0.95
C ALA A 97 3.92 -6.22 0.24
N GLU A 98 4.67 -5.69 1.22
CA GLU A 98 4.12 -4.85 2.27
C GLU A 98 4.34 -3.36 1.94
N LEU A 99 3.29 -2.56 2.15
CA LEU A 99 3.31 -1.12 2.00
C LEU A 99 2.80 -0.47 3.29
N SER A 100 3.54 0.50 3.81
CA SER A 100 3.03 1.37 4.87
C SER A 100 2.49 2.64 4.26
N ILE A 101 1.25 2.97 4.57
CA ILE A 101 0.52 4.12 4.03
C ILE A 101 -0.14 4.93 5.13
N THR A 102 -0.37 6.22 4.87
CA THR A 102 -1.27 7.03 5.72
C THR A 102 -2.73 6.85 5.29
N PRO A 103 -3.73 7.03 6.20
CA PRO A 103 -5.15 6.86 5.90
C PRO A 103 -5.68 7.53 4.61
N GLY A 104 -5.11 8.68 4.24
CA GLY A 104 -5.50 9.41 3.02
C GLY A 104 -5.12 8.75 1.69
N TYR A 105 -4.32 7.68 1.70
CA TYR A 105 -3.73 7.08 0.50
C TYR A 105 -4.77 6.61 -0.51
N PHE A 106 -5.77 5.82 -0.09
CA PHE A 106 -6.83 5.32 -0.98
C PHE A 106 -7.64 6.45 -1.62
N ARG A 107 -7.82 7.56 -0.89
CA ARG A 107 -8.49 8.77 -1.42
C ARG A 107 -7.65 9.46 -2.48
N VAL A 108 -6.35 9.66 -2.22
CA VAL A 108 -5.40 10.28 -3.17
C VAL A 108 -5.31 9.46 -4.46
N MET A 109 -5.23 8.14 -4.31
CA MET A 109 -5.11 7.18 -5.41
C MET A 109 -6.45 6.84 -6.06
N ARG A 110 -7.57 7.30 -5.49
CA ARG A 110 -8.95 6.97 -5.92
C ARG A 110 -9.20 5.47 -6.06
N VAL A 111 -8.66 4.69 -5.12
CA VAL A 111 -8.85 3.24 -5.05
C VAL A 111 -10.02 2.96 -4.10
N PRO A 112 -11.12 2.36 -4.58
CA PRO A 112 -12.24 1.99 -3.72
C PRO A 112 -11.90 0.76 -2.86
N ILE A 113 -12.42 0.72 -1.63
CA ILE A 113 -12.40 -0.49 -0.81
C ILE A 113 -13.58 -1.38 -1.20
N LYS A 114 -13.34 -2.69 -1.36
CA LYS A 114 -14.38 -3.65 -1.73
C LYS A 114 -15.10 -4.23 -0.52
N ALA A 115 -14.38 -4.47 0.58
CA ALA A 115 -14.93 -5.01 1.82
C ALA A 115 -14.08 -4.54 3.03
N GLY A 116 -14.70 -4.49 4.21
CA GLY A 116 -14.02 -4.05 5.44
C GLY A 116 -13.98 -2.52 5.58
N ARG A 117 -12.86 -2.01 6.13
CA ARG A 117 -12.66 -0.58 6.40
C ARG A 117 -11.26 -0.10 6.03
N LEU A 118 -11.14 1.20 5.77
CA LEU A 118 -9.84 1.86 5.66
C LEU A 118 -9.19 2.03 7.04
N PHE A 119 -7.88 2.27 7.04
CA PHE A 119 -7.19 2.73 8.24
C PHE A 119 -7.77 4.05 8.74
N ASP A 120 -7.88 4.19 10.05
CA ASP A 120 -8.34 5.41 10.71
C ASP A 120 -7.53 5.73 11.98
N SER A 121 -8.00 6.70 12.75
CA SER A 121 -7.27 7.22 13.92
C SER A 121 -7.12 6.21 15.06
N ARG A 122 -7.80 5.06 15.01
CA ARG A 122 -7.71 3.96 15.99
C ARG A 122 -6.54 3.04 15.71
N ASP A 123 -6.07 2.96 14.46
CA ASP A 123 -5.00 2.07 14.04
C ASP A 123 -3.64 2.71 14.35
N ARG A 124 -3.10 2.39 15.53
CA ARG A 124 -1.86 2.98 16.08
C ARG A 124 -0.89 1.88 16.48
N GLU A 125 0.36 2.25 16.74
CA GLU A 125 1.42 1.33 17.16
C GLU A 125 1.06 0.44 18.37
N LYS A 126 0.16 0.91 19.25
CA LYS A 126 -0.31 0.16 20.44
C LYS A 126 -1.70 -0.46 20.29
N SER A 127 -2.33 -0.33 19.13
CA SER A 127 -3.60 -1.03 18.85
C SER A 127 -3.33 -2.41 18.25
N GLU A 128 -4.39 -3.17 18.04
CA GLU A 128 -4.35 -4.35 17.20
C GLU A 128 -3.77 -4.00 15.81
N ALA A 129 -2.87 -4.86 15.32
CA ALA A 129 -2.28 -4.71 14.00
C ALA A 129 -3.32 -5.07 12.95
N VAL A 130 -3.50 -4.20 11.97
CA VAL A 130 -4.48 -4.37 10.90
C VAL A 130 -3.82 -4.18 9.54
N ALA A 131 -4.30 -4.93 8.54
CA ALA A 131 -3.80 -4.86 7.17
C ALA A 131 -4.96 -4.72 6.17
N ILE A 132 -4.68 -4.09 5.03
CA ILE A 132 -5.58 -4.07 3.87
C ILE A 132 -4.87 -4.85 2.77
N VAL A 133 -5.53 -5.88 2.24
CA VAL A 133 -4.98 -6.77 1.22
C VAL A 133 -5.65 -6.56 -0.13
N ASN A 134 -4.95 -6.90 -1.22
CA ASN A 134 -5.53 -6.86 -2.56
C ASN A 134 -6.28 -8.16 -2.88
N GLU A 135 -7.06 -8.15 -3.97
CA GLU A 135 -7.83 -9.32 -4.41
C GLU A 135 -6.93 -10.50 -4.79
N ALA A 136 -5.76 -10.24 -5.37
CA ALA A 136 -4.84 -11.31 -5.75
C ALA A 136 -4.37 -12.12 -4.54
N LEU A 137 -4.11 -11.46 -3.41
CA LEU A 137 -3.78 -12.12 -2.14
C LEU A 137 -4.97 -12.93 -1.63
N ILE A 138 -6.19 -12.36 -1.66
CA ILE A 138 -7.41 -13.08 -1.26
C ILE A 138 -7.61 -14.34 -2.11
N HIS A 139 -7.53 -14.24 -3.43
CA HIS A 139 -7.71 -15.40 -4.33
C HIS A 139 -6.67 -16.50 -4.10
N LYS A 140 -5.44 -16.12 -3.74
CA LYS A 140 -4.36 -17.09 -3.50
C LYS A 140 -4.43 -17.71 -2.10
N TYR A 141 -4.73 -16.91 -1.09
CA TYR A 141 -4.58 -17.30 0.32
C TYR A 141 -5.90 -17.46 1.08
N PHE A 142 -7.03 -17.03 0.55
CA PHE A 142 -8.36 -17.21 1.15
C PHE A 142 -9.42 -17.55 0.08
N PRO A 143 -9.17 -18.55 -0.81
CA PRO A 143 -10.11 -18.88 -1.87
C PRO A 143 -11.43 -19.39 -1.28
N ASN A 144 -12.53 -18.72 -1.62
CA ASN A 144 -13.88 -19.06 -1.16
C ASN A 144 -14.09 -18.98 0.36
N GLU A 145 -13.24 -18.25 1.08
CA GLU A 145 -13.34 -18.04 2.53
C GLU A 145 -13.66 -16.58 2.86
N ASP A 146 -14.35 -16.34 3.98
CA ASP A 146 -14.41 -14.99 4.55
C ASP A 146 -13.01 -14.60 5.10
N HIS A 147 -12.54 -13.44 4.66
CA HIS A 147 -11.19 -12.94 4.90
C HIS A 147 -11.17 -11.79 5.91
N ILE A 148 -12.33 -11.23 6.27
CA ILE A 148 -12.40 -10.14 7.25
C ILE A 148 -12.16 -10.72 8.66
N GLY A 149 -11.21 -10.12 9.40
CA GLY A 149 -10.86 -10.55 10.75
C GLY A 149 -9.93 -11.77 10.82
N LYS A 150 -9.40 -12.24 9.68
CA LYS A 150 -8.38 -13.29 9.64
C LYS A 150 -7.00 -12.73 9.97
N HIS A 151 -6.17 -13.57 10.59
CA HIS A 151 -4.81 -13.19 10.98
C HIS A 151 -3.79 -13.63 9.93
N ILE A 152 -2.87 -12.71 9.62
CA ILE A 152 -1.69 -12.94 8.80
C ILE A 152 -0.46 -12.47 9.59
N GLY A 153 0.66 -13.16 9.45
CA GLY A 153 1.93 -12.87 10.14
C GLY A 153 3.13 -13.08 9.25
#